data_AF-A0A1Z9AQ83-F1
#
_entry.id   AF-A0A1Z9AQ83-F1
#
_cell.length_a   1.000
_cell.length_b   1.000
_cell.length_c   1.000
_cell.angle_alpha   90.00
_cell.angle_beta   90.00
_cell.angle_gamma   90.00
#
_symmetry.space_group_name_H-M   'P 1'
#
loop_
_entity.id
_entity.type
_entity.pdbx_description
1 polymer ?
#
loop_
_entity_poly.entity_id
_entity_poly.type
_entity_poly.pdbx_seq_one_letter_code
_entity_poly.pdbx_strand_id
1 'polypeptide(L)'
;MPNYDQHKPIDIYGALSFNAIKLDEVGLSDQQIKELREGEKGHTGFYIKIVADAVESFVHHNESVSSDKTDTNLHKIMEFSTKFCERTYAMGLAEQKPNGEQWVKNWLATQNPSFQAHAEAYQELYEQVSHLTEKPYFMSAWSLAFIVDIALEVEGVKDPFDFVSLPNRRIESLNLLLEYAEHWVTVFYQHVGFQG
;
A
#
# COMPACT_ATOMS: atom_id res chain seq x y z
N MET A 1 -25.97 -24.59 20.85
CA MET A 1 -24.60 -24.25 20.44
C MET A 1 -24.72 -23.47 19.14
N PRO A 2 -24.35 -22.18 19.08
CA PRO A 2 -24.45 -21.46 17.82
C PRO A 2 -23.41 -22.00 16.83
N ASN A 3 -23.87 -22.28 15.62
CA ASN A 3 -23.10 -22.75 14.48
C ASN A 3 -22.17 -21.63 14.03
N TYR A 4 -20.85 -21.84 14.08
CA TYR A 4 -19.87 -20.95 13.48
C TYR A 4 -19.87 -21.22 11.97
N ASP A 5 -20.94 -20.84 11.29
CA ASP A 5 -21.02 -20.89 9.83
C ASP A 5 -20.04 -19.89 9.25
N GLN A 6 -18.86 -20.41 8.92
CA GLN A 6 -18.02 -20.08 7.77
C GLN A 6 -18.21 -18.65 7.25
N HIS A 7 -17.36 -17.74 7.73
CA HIS A 7 -17.01 -16.55 6.97
C HIS A 7 -16.73 -16.99 5.54
N LYS A 8 -17.43 -16.41 4.54
CA LYS A 8 -17.08 -16.66 3.15
C LYS A 8 -15.60 -16.29 3.01
N PRO A 9 -14.73 -17.20 2.54
CA PRO A 9 -13.34 -16.83 2.29
C PRO A 9 -13.37 -15.61 1.37
N ILE A 10 -12.75 -14.51 1.81
CA ILE A 10 -12.63 -13.33 0.97
C ILE A 10 -11.81 -13.76 -0.24
N ASP A 11 -12.38 -13.59 -1.44
CA ASP A 11 -11.67 -13.86 -2.68
C ASP A 11 -10.65 -12.73 -2.89
N ILE A 12 -9.47 -12.92 -2.30
CA ILE A 12 -8.36 -11.96 -2.34
C ILE A 12 -7.99 -11.64 -3.79
N TYR A 13 -8.03 -12.62 -4.70
CA TYR A 13 -7.71 -12.43 -6.11
C TYR A 13 -8.80 -11.66 -6.87
N GLY A 14 -10.08 -11.90 -6.53
CA GLY A 14 -11.20 -11.14 -7.07
C GLY A 14 -11.27 -9.69 -6.56
N ALA A 15 -10.96 -9.47 -5.28
CA ALA A 15 -10.96 -8.16 -4.63
C ALA A 15 -9.76 -7.28 -5.05
N LEU A 16 -8.59 -7.89 -5.28
CA LEU A 16 -7.36 -7.24 -5.77
C LEU A 16 -7.27 -7.22 -7.29
N SER A 17 -8.39 -7.36 -8.01
CA SER A 17 -8.37 -7.21 -9.45
C SER A 17 -7.88 -5.82 -9.80
N PHE A 18 -6.71 -5.70 -10.45
CA PHE A 18 -6.21 -4.42 -10.95
C PHE A 18 -7.15 -3.78 -11.99
N ASN A 19 -8.16 -4.50 -12.48
CA ASN A 19 -9.25 -3.93 -13.27
C ASN A 19 -10.28 -3.15 -12.42
N ALA A 20 -10.38 -3.45 -11.12
CA ALA A 20 -11.24 -2.80 -10.13
C ALA A 20 -10.53 -1.66 -9.36
N ILE A 21 -9.21 -1.60 -9.50
CA ILE A 21 -8.34 -0.50 -9.08
C ILE A 21 -8.77 0.81 -9.75
N LYS A 22 -8.97 1.86 -8.94
CA LYS A 22 -9.45 3.18 -9.35
C LYS A 22 -8.29 4.08 -9.79
N LEU A 23 -7.71 3.74 -10.94
CA LEU A 23 -6.56 4.45 -11.53
C LEU A 23 -6.87 5.93 -11.88
N ASP A 24 -8.14 6.31 -11.91
CA ASP A 24 -8.62 7.68 -12.13
C ASP A 24 -8.33 8.61 -10.94
N GLU A 25 -8.21 8.08 -9.72
CA GLU A 25 -7.88 8.87 -8.51
C GLU A 25 -6.39 9.29 -8.47
N VAL A 26 -5.56 8.76 -9.37
CA VAL A 26 -4.10 9.01 -9.46
C VAL A 26 -3.76 10.17 -10.40
N GLY A 27 -4.77 10.85 -10.99
CA GLY A 27 -4.55 11.99 -11.89
C GLY A 27 -3.96 11.61 -13.25
N LEU A 28 -4.14 10.34 -13.65
CA LEU A 28 -3.69 9.80 -14.94
C LEU A 28 -4.77 10.04 -16.00
N SER A 29 -4.36 10.29 -17.25
CA SER A 29 -5.32 10.43 -18.36
C SER A 29 -5.98 9.08 -18.71
N ASP A 30 -7.19 9.10 -19.25
CA ASP A 30 -7.93 7.90 -19.70
C ASP A 30 -7.10 6.99 -20.64
N GLN A 31 -6.25 7.61 -21.46
CA GLN A 31 -5.35 6.87 -22.34
C GLN A 31 -4.26 6.13 -21.56
N GLN A 32 -3.69 6.77 -20.52
CA GLN A 32 -2.74 6.11 -19.63
C GLN A 32 -3.42 4.98 -18.86
N ILE A 33 -4.65 5.18 -18.37
CA ILE A 33 -5.45 4.15 -17.68
C ILE A 33 -5.69 2.93 -18.59
N LYS A 34 -5.92 3.17 -19.89
CA LYS A 34 -6.09 2.09 -20.86
C LYS A 34 -4.79 1.33 -21.15
N GLU A 35 -3.68 2.05 -21.37
CA GLU A 35 -2.35 1.45 -21.59
C GLU A 35 -1.88 0.65 -20.37
N LEU A 36 -2.19 1.13 -19.17
CA LEU A 36 -1.99 0.44 -17.89
C LEU A 36 -2.70 -0.93 -17.88
N ARG A 37 -4.02 -0.95 -18.15
CA ARG A 37 -4.82 -2.19 -18.17
C ARG A 37 -4.37 -3.18 -19.25
N GLU A 38 -3.76 -2.71 -20.32
CA GLU A 38 -3.29 -3.54 -21.42
C GLU A 38 -1.90 -4.14 -21.16
N GLY A 39 -0.97 -3.39 -20.55
CA GLY A 39 0.35 -3.89 -20.14
C GLY A 39 0.28 -4.87 -18.96
N GLU A 40 -0.68 -4.67 -18.06
CA GLU A 40 -0.91 -5.55 -16.92
C GLU A 40 -1.31 -6.97 -17.32
N LYS A 41 -2.01 -7.16 -18.46
CA LYS A 41 -2.34 -8.50 -19.00
C LYS A 41 -1.11 -9.39 -19.24
N GLY A 42 0.08 -8.82 -19.35
CA GLY A 42 1.36 -9.53 -19.45
C GLY A 42 1.99 -9.93 -18.10
N HIS A 43 1.58 -9.31 -17.00
CA HIS A 43 2.14 -9.47 -15.65
C HIS A 43 1.11 -9.87 -14.57
N THR A 44 -0.16 -10.04 -14.98
CA THR A 44 -1.40 -10.20 -14.18
C THR A 44 -1.37 -11.24 -13.06
N GLY A 45 -0.35 -12.09 -12.95
CA GLY A 45 -0.24 -13.09 -11.89
C GLY A 45 0.75 -12.76 -10.79
N PHE A 46 1.81 -11.99 -11.07
CA PHE A 46 2.95 -11.89 -10.17
C PHE A 46 2.67 -10.98 -8.96
N TYR A 47 2.23 -9.74 -9.20
CA TYR A 47 1.92 -8.80 -8.13
C TYR A 47 0.68 -9.22 -7.35
N ILE A 48 -0.36 -9.72 -8.03
CA ILE A 48 -1.56 -10.25 -7.36
C ILE A 48 -1.17 -11.41 -6.44
N LYS A 49 -0.30 -12.32 -6.89
CA LYS A 49 0.18 -13.42 -6.05
C LYS A 49 0.96 -12.92 -4.83
N ILE A 50 1.89 -11.97 -4.99
CA ILE A 50 2.67 -11.44 -3.86
C ILE A 50 1.74 -10.79 -2.83
N VAL A 51 0.77 -10.00 -3.28
CA VAL A 51 -0.20 -9.39 -2.36
C VAL A 51 -1.03 -10.46 -1.67
N ALA A 52 -1.50 -11.47 -2.40
CA ALA A 52 -2.27 -12.57 -1.82
C ALA A 52 -1.45 -13.33 -0.77
N ASP A 53 -0.20 -13.68 -1.08
CA ASP A 53 0.72 -14.34 -0.17
C ASP A 53 0.98 -13.47 1.08
N ALA A 54 1.11 -12.15 0.92
CA ALA A 54 1.27 -11.21 2.03
C ALA A 54 0.02 -11.09 2.90
N VAL A 55 -1.17 -10.96 2.31
CA VAL A 55 -2.44 -10.91 3.05
C VAL A 55 -2.66 -12.21 3.82
N GLU A 56 -2.53 -13.36 3.14
CA GLU A 56 -2.73 -14.68 3.75
C GLU A 56 -1.78 -14.90 4.92
N SER A 57 -0.48 -14.67 4.71
CA SER A 57 0.50 -14.82 5.78
C SER A 57 0.29 -13.82 6.92
N PHE A 58 -0.10 -12.57 6.65
CA PHE A 58 -0.35 -11.61 7.72
C PHE A 58 -1.57 -11.97 8.56
N VAL A 59 -2.67 -12.37 7.91
CA VAL A 59 -3.91 -12.82 8.60
C VAL A 59 -3.62 -14.01 9.50
N HIS A 60 -2.78 -14.95 9.07
CA HIS A 60 -2.43 -16.12 9.87
C HIS A 60 -1.60 -15.82 11.11
N HIS A 61 -0.81 -14.75 11.10
CA HIS A 61 0.13 -14.43 12.19
C HIS A 61 -0.33 -13.25 13.06
N ASN A 62 -1.31 -12.46 12.62
CA ASN A 62 -1.81 -11.31 13.37
C ASN A 62 -3.16 -11.62 14.05
N GLU A 63 -3.17 -11.68 15.39
CA GLU A 63 -4.35 -11.99 16.19
C GLU A 63 -5.47 -10.95 16.02
N SER A 64 -5.13 -9.68 15.77
CA SER A 64 -6.12 -8.60 15.60
C SER A 64 -6.92 -8.72 14.29
N VAL A 65 -6.39 -9.46 13.31
CA VAL A 65 -7.06 -9.73 12.03
C VAL A 65 -7.77 -11.07 12.07
N SER A 66 -7.11 -12.12 12.55
CA SER A 66 -7.69 -13.46 12.63
C SER A 66 -8.86 -13.60 13.62
N SER A 67 -8.93 -12.74 14.64
CA SER A 67 -10.02 -12.73 15.60
C SER A 67 -11.13 -11.70 15.28
N ASP A 68 -10.94 -10.86 14.25
CA ASP A 68 -11.93 -9.87 13.82
C ASP A 68 -13.10 -10.54 13.10
N LYS A 69 -14.23 -10.68 13.81
CA LYS A 69 -15.46 -11.28 13.26
C LYS A 69 -16.20 -10.38 12.26
N THR A 70 -15.73 -9.15 12.06
CA THR A 70 -16.38 -8.18 11.18
C THR A 70 -15.65 -7.97 9.86
N ASP A 71 -14.51 -8.64 9.67
CA ASP A 71 -13.64 -8.51 8.50
C ASP A 71 -13.20 -7.05 8.22
N THR A 72 -13.32 -6.15 9.20
CA THR A 72 -13.02 -4.73 9.05
C THR A 72 -11.52 -4.53 8.82
N ASN A 73 -10.69 -5.17 9.64
CA ASN A 73 -9.23 -5.08 9.53
C ASN A 73 -8.74 -5.72 8.23
N LEU A 74 -9.35 -6.81 7.81
CA LEU A 74 -9.02 -7.46 6.53
C LEU A 74 -9.40 -6.57 5.34
N HIS A 75 -10.55 -5.88 5.39
CA HIS A 75 -10.92 -4.93 4.34
C HIS A 75 -9.92 -3.78 4.21
N LYS A 76 -9.49 -3.22 5.34
CA LYS A 76 -8.47 -2.15 5.36
C LYS A 76 -7.13 -2.61 4.80
N ILE A 77 -6.70 -3.82 5.15
CA ILE A 77 -5.49 -4.44 4.61
C ILE A 77 -5.60 -4.57 3.08
N MET A 78 -6.72 -5.08 2.55
CA MET A 78 -6.92 -5.19 1.11
C MET A 78 -6.94 -3.82 0.41
N GLU A 79 -7.61 -2.83 1.01
CA GLU A 79 -7.67 -1.47 0.48
C GLU A 79 -6.27 -0.83 0.44
N PHE A 80 -5.48 -1.02 1.50
CA PHE A 80 -4.09 -0.60 1.54
C PHE A 80 -3.28 -1.22 0.40
N SER A 81 -3.34 -2.55 0.23
CA SER A 81 -2.57 -3.23 -0.82
C SER A 81 -2.96 -2.75 -2.22
N THR A 82 -4.26 -2.52 -2.44
CA THR A 82 -4.83 -2.01 -3.68
C THR A 82 -4.22 -0.65 -4.03
N LYS A 83 -4.32 0.32 -3.10
CA LYS A 83 -3.81 1.68 -3.26
C LYS A 83 -2.28 1.72 -3.40
N PHE A 84 -1.56 0.83 -2.69
CA PHE A 84 -0.11 0.77 -2.78
C PHE A 84 0.34 0.27 -4.17
N CYS A 85 -0.29 -0.78 -4.68
CA CYS A 85 -0.04 -1.32 -6.01
C CYS A 85 -0.36 -0.28 -7.09
N GLU A 86 -1.49 0.43 -6.97
CA GLU A 86 -1.88 1.54 -7.85
C GLU A 86 -0.78 2.58 -7.98
N ARG A 87 -0.33 3.13 -6.84
CA ARG A 87 0.64 4.23 -6.81
C ARG A 87 2.02 3.78 -7.28
N THR A 88 2.45 2.58 -6.90
CA THR A 88 3.76 2.04 -7.32
C THR A 88 3.76 1.69 -8.80
N TYR A 89 2.67 1.13 -9.32
CA TYR A 89 2.54 0.80 -10.74
C TYR A 89 2.50 2.08 -11.61
N ALA A 90 1.79 3.12 -11.17
CA ALA A 90 1.78 4.42 -11.83
C ALA A 90 3.19 5.03 -11.93
N MET A 91 3.99 4.93 -10.86
CA MET A 91 5.39 5.37 -10.86
C MET A 91 6.26 4.54 -11.82
N GLY A 92 6.12 3.22 -11.81
CA GLY A 92 6.86 2.33 -12.71
C GLY A 92 6.56 2.59 -14.19
N LEU A 93 5.31 2.89 -14.54
CA LEU A 93 4.97 3.29 -15.90
C LEU A 93 5.53 4.66 -16.29
N ALA A 94 5.53 5.62 -15.36
CA ALA A 94 6.09 6.93 -15.63
C ALA A 94 7.58 6.83 -15.99
N GLU A 95 8.32 5.92 -15.34
CA GLU A 95 9.73 5.65 -15.60
C GLU A 95 9.99 5.03 -16.99
N GLN A 96 9.08 4.16 -17.47
CA GLN A 96 9.22 3.46 -18.76
C GLN A 96 9.01 4.35 -20.00
N LYS A 97 8.56 5.60 -19.83
CA LYS A 97 8.39 6.54 -20.95
C LYS A 97 9.74 7.05 -21.47
N PRO A 98 9.82 7.54 -22.73
CA PRO A 98 10.99 8.29 -23.18
C PRO A 98 11.25 9.49 -22.25
N ASN A 99 12.44 9.57 -21.65
CA ASN A 99 12.79 10.51 -20.57
C ASN A 99 11.99 10.32 -19.25
N GLY A 100 11.38 9.16 -19.04
CA GLY A 100 10.56 8.84 -17.88
C GLY A 100 11.31 8.95 -16.56
N GLU A 101 12.53 8.40 -16.49
CA GLU A 101 13.41 8.54 -15.33
C GLU A 101 13.68 10.03 -14.99
N GLN A 102 13.94 10.86 -15.99
CA GLN A 102 14.17 12.30 -15.79
C GLN A 102 12.90 13.02 -15.38
N TRP A 103 11.74 12.63 -15.92
CA TRP A 103 10.44 13.15 -15.51
C TRP A 103 10.15 12.80 -14.05
N VAL A 104 10.37 11.54 -13.63
CA VAL A 104 10.20 11.10 -12.23
C VAL A 104 11.13 11.88 -11.31
N LYS A 105 12.40 12.05 -11.68
CA LYS A 105 13.36 12.89 -10.92
C LYS A 105 12.89 14.33 -10.79
N ASN A 106 12.37 14.92 -11.87
CA ASN A 106 11.86 16.30 -11.85
C ASN A 106 10.58 16.40 -11.00
N TRP A 107 9.66 15.43 -11.12
CA TRP A 107 8.45 15.36 -10.32
C TRP A 107 8.78 15.23 -8.84
N LEU A 108 9.68 14.31 -8.46
CA LEU A 108 10.17 14.18 -7.09
C LEU A 108 10.78 15.51 -6.58
N ALA A 109 11.58 16.19 -7.39
CA ALA A 109 12.14 17.48 -7.02
C ALA A 109 11.05 18.55 -6.77
N THR A 110 9.94 18.52 -7.52
CA THR A 110 8.80 19.43 -7.30
C THR A 110 7.95 19.04 -6.08
N GLN A 111 7.83 17.75 -5.77
CA GLN A 111 7.03 17.24 -4.66
C GLN A 111 7.81 17.20 -3.33
N ASN A 112 9.14 17.25 -3.36
CA ASN A 112 9.99 17.20 -2.17
C ASN A 112 9.56 18.15 -1.04
N PRO A 113 9.21 19.43 -1.29
CA PRO A 113 8.69 20.30 -0.24
C PRO A 113 7.39 19.79 0.39
N SER A 114 6.49 19.22 -0.43
CA SER A 114 5.25 18.62 0.05
C SER A 114 5.49 17.33 0.84
N PHE A 115 6.46 16.51 0.44
CA PHE A 115 6.88 15.33 1.22
C PHE A 115 7.51 15.71 2.56
N GLN A 116 8.30 16.79 2.61
CA GLN A 116 8.85 17.31 3.85
C GLN A 116 7.75 17.79 4.80
N ALA A 117 6.81 18.60 4.29
CA ALA A 117 5.67 19.05 5.08
C ALA A 117 4.80 17.88 5.58
N HIS A 118 4.62 16.84 4.75
CA HIS A 118 3.91 15.63 5.14
C HIS A 118 4.66 14.84 6.22
N ALA A 119 5.98 14.69 6.09
CA ALA A 119 6.81 14.01 7.09
C ALA A 119 6.87 14.78 8.42
N GLU A 120 6.92 16.11 8.39
CA GLU A 120 6.82 16.95 9.59
C GLU A 120 5.46 16.81 10.28
N ALA A 121 4.38 16.75 9.50
CA ALA A 121 3.03 16.61 10.02
C ALA A 121 2.74 15.24 10.66
N TYR A 122 3.36 14.18 10.15
CA TYR A 122 3.10 12.80 10.56
C TYR A 122 4.36 12.08 11.05
N GLN A 123 5.28 12.82 11.67
CA GLN A 123 6.60 12.33 12.08
C GLN A 123 6.54 11.00 12.84
N GLU A 124 5.60 10.86 13.78
CA GLU A 124 5.43 9.65 14.59
C GLU A 124 5.16 8.40 13.74
N LEU A 125 4.45 8.53 12.62
CA LEU A 125 4.19 7.41 11.71
C LEU A 125 5.43 7.07 10.87
N TYR A 126 6.19 8.07 10.44
CA TYR A 126 7.44 7.86 9.71
C TYR A 126 8.52 7.21 10.57
N GLU A 127 8.58 7.53 11.86
CA GLU A 127 9.51 6.90 12.79
C GLU A 127 9.29 5.37 12.85
N GLN A 128 8.03 4.92 12.82
CA GLN A 128 7.68 3.48 12.84
C GLN A 128 8.13 2.70 11.62
N VAL A 129 8.28 3.35 10.47
CA VAL A 129 8.68 2.70 9.19
C VAL A 129 10.07 3.12 8.72
N SER A 130 10.78 3.94 9.51
CA SER A 130 12.07 4.52 9.13
C SER A 130 13.16 3.46 8.89
N HIS A 131 13.10 2.34 9.61
CA HIS A 131 14.03 1.21 9.46
C HIS A 131 13.95 0.55 8.08
N LEU A 132 12.84 0.70 7.36
CA LEU A 132 12.69 0.18 6.00
C LEU A 132 13.60 0.90 4.98
N THR A 133 14.20 2.05 5.34
CA THR A 133 15.25 2.68 4.53
C THR A 133 16.60 1.95 4.58
N GLU A 134 16.78 1.08 5.57
CA GLU A 134 18.04 0.37 5.81
C GLU A 134 18.03 -1.02 5.16
N LYS A 135 19.14 -1.75 5.32
CA LYS A 135 19.23 -3.16 4.91
C LYS A 135 18.16 -3.98 5.66
N PRO A 136 17.47 -4.93 5.00
CA PRO A 136 17.66 -5.38 3.61
C PRO A 136 16.81 -4.64 2.56
N TYR A 137 15.91 -3.73 2.97
CA TYR A 137 14.81 -3.25 2.14
C TYR A 137 15.16 -2.05 1.25
N PHE A 138 15.98 -1.12 1.75
CA PHE A 138 16.42 0.08 1.01
C PHE A 138 15.28 0.89 0.39
N MET A 139 14.15 1.03 1.10
CA MET A 139 13.00 1.77 0.58
C MET A 139 13.35 3.23 0.35
N SER A 140 12.85 3.77 -0.77
CA SER A 140 12.98 5.18 -1.08
C SER A 140 12.06 6.03 -0.19
N ALA A 141 12.40 7.31 -0.01
CA ALA A 141 11.60 8.25 0.78
C ALA A 141 10.17 8.43 0.24
N TRP A 142 9.97 8.37 -1.08
CA TRP A 142 8.63 8.46 -1.67
C TRP A 142 7.81 7.19 -1.45
N SER A 143 8.46 6.02 -1.41
CA SER A 143 7.77 4.76 -1.10
C SER A 143 7.32 4.73 0.36
N LEU A 144 8.13 5.25 1.29
CA LEU A 144 7.70 5.44 2.68
C LEU A 144 6.56 6.44 2.80
N ALA A 145 6.61 7.53 2.04
CA ALA A 145 5.51 8.49 2.00
C ALA A 145 4.21 7.85 1.51
N PHE A 146 4.27 6.95 0.53
CA PHE A 146 3.09 6.19 0.11
C PHE A 146 2.57 5.27 1.22
N ILE A 147 3.43 4.55 1.95
CA ILE A 147 2.98 3.74 3.09
C ILE A 147 2.18 4.58 4.08
N VAL A 148 2.75 5.70 4.52
CA VAL A 148 2.11 6.54 5.54
C VAL A 148 0.84 7.20 5.02
N ASP A 149 0.88 7.77 3.82
CA ASP A 149 -0.27 8.47 3.22
C ASP A 149 -1.44 7.52 2.93
N ILE A 150 -1.18 6.30 2.43
CA ILE A 150 -2.23 5.30 2.21
C ILE A 150 -2.83 4.84 3.54
N ALA A 151 -2.01 4.63 4.57
CA ALA A 151 -2.52 4.24 5.89
C ALA A 151 -3.46 5.32 6.46
N LEU A 152 -3.08 6.59 6.33
CA LEU A 152 -3.92 7.73 6.69
C LEU A 152 -5.21 7.78 5.87
N GLU A 153 -5.12 7.56 4.55
CA GLU A 153 -6.25 7.57 3.62
C GLU A 153 -7.26 6.46 3.93
N VAL A 154 -6.79 5.22 4.15
CA VAL A 154 -7.63 4.06 4.52
C VAL A 154 -8.34 4.29 5.86
N GLU A 155 -7.67 4.97 6.80
CA GLU A 155 -8.33 5.38 8.04
C GLU A 155 -9.25 6.57 7.88
N GLY A 156 -9.25 7.27 6.75
CA GLY A 156 -10.03 8.47 6.50
C GLY A 156 -9.51 9.70 7.25
N VAL A 157 -8.20 9.79 7.49
CA VAL A 157 -7.53 10.98 8.04
C VAL A 157 -7.20 11.92 6.88
N LYS A 158 -7.75 13.13 6.88
CA LYS A 158 -7.64 14.06 5.75
C LYS A 158 -6.65 15.19 5.98
N ASP A 159 -6.38 15.52 7.24
CA ASP A 159 -5.41 16.54 7.60
C ASP A 159 -4.68 16.24 8.93
N PRO A 160 -3.58 16.96 9.22
CA PRO A 160 -2.79 16.71 10.41
C PRO A 160 -3.51 17.01 11.74
N PHE A 161 -4.54 17.86 11.75
CA PHE A 161 -5.34 18.13 12.95
C PHE A 161 -6.23 16.94 13.30
N ASP A 162 -6.76 16.25 12.28
CA ASP A 162 -7.48 14.99 12.45
C ASP A 162 -6.59 13.91 13.10
N PHE A 163 -5.29 13.90 12.79
CA PHE A 163 -4.33 12.93 13.33
C PHE A 163 -4.08 13.10 14.84
N VAL A 164 -3.80 14.34 15.29
CA VAL A 164 -3.51 14.64 16.71
C VAL A 164 -4.70 14.35 17.63
N SER A 165 -5.91 14.33 17.08
CA SER A 165 -7.15 14.09 17.81
C SER A 165 -7.72 12.67 17.63
N LEU A 166 -6.96 11.76 17.02
CA LEU A 166 -7.43 10.40 16.76
C LEU A 166 -7.77 9.64 18.05
N PRO A 167 -8.94 8.98 18.11
CA PRO A 167 -9.21 8.00 19.14
C PRO A 167 -8.19 6.85 19.08
N ASN A 168 -7.83 6.29 20.25
CA ASN A 168 -6.87 5.17 20.36
C ASN A 168 -7.14 4.03 19.36
N ARG A 169 -8.41 3.68 19.13
CA ARG A 169 -8.80 2.63 18.17
C ARG A 169 -8.38 2.93 16.73
N ARG A 170 -8.37 4.19 16.30
CA ARG A 170 -7.90 4.58 14.96
C ARG A 170 -6.37 4.59 14.90
N ILE A 171 -5.69 4.94 15.98
CA ILE A 171 -4.23 4.83 16.11
C ILE A 171 -3.79 3.36 16.03
N GLU A 172 -4.47 2.46 16.75
CA GLU A 172 -4.24 1.02 16.66
C GLU A 172 -4.41 0.50 15.22
N SER A 173 -5.41 1.03 14.50
CA SER A 173 -5.66 0.68 13.11
C SER A 173 -4.60 1.24 12.15
N LEU A 174 -4.09 2.45 12.37
CA LEU A 174 -2.93 2.97 11.64
C LEU A 174 -1.70 2.10 11.87
N ASN A 175 -1.41 1.74 13.13
CA ASN A 175 -0.29 0.88 13.47
C ASN A 175 -0.41 -0.49 12.80
N LEU A 176 -1.61 -1.07 12.75
CA LEU A 176 -1.89 -2.31 12.03
C LEU A 176 -1.55 -2.19 10.53
N LEU A 177 -1.92 -1.07 9.90
CA LEU A 177 -1.63 -0.85 8.49
C LEU A 177 -0.13 -0.65 8.22
N LEU A 178 0.59 0.03 9.12
CA LEU A 178 2.04 0.18 9.01
C LEU A 178 2.77 -1.15 9.25
N GLU A 179 2.32 -1.97 10.20
CA GLU A 179 2.83 -3.32 10.43
C GLU A 179 2.57 -4.21 9.20
N TYR A 180 1.37 -4.13 8.62
CA TYR A 180 1.06 -4.83 7.38
C TYR A 180 1.93 -4.35 6.21
N ALA A 181 2.21 -3.04 6.11
CA ALA A 181 3.06 -2.49 5.07
C ALA A 181 4.49 -3.05 5.15
N GLU A 182 5.07 -3.13 6.36
CA GLU A 182 6.36 -3.78 6.58
C GLU A 182 6.31 -5.24 6.15
N HIS A 183 5.32 -6.00 6.62
CA HIS A 183 5.17 -7.41 6.26
C HIS A 183 5.03 -7.61 4.74
N TRP A 184 4.25 -6.75 4.09
CA TRP A 184 4.08 -6.76 2.64
C TRP A 184 5.40 -6.51 1.90
N VAL A 185 6.22 -5.55 2.36
CA VAL A 185 7.56 -5.29 1.80
C VAL A 185 8.49 -6.48 2.04
N THR A 186 8.42 -7.14 3.19
CA THR A 186 9.19 -8.35 3.48
C THR A 186 8.85 -9.49 2.53
N VAL A 187 7.55 -9.75 2.32
CA VAL A 187 7.10 -10.78 1.37
C VAL A 187 7.52 -10.42 -0.04
N PHE A 188 7.34 -9.16 -0.45
CA PHE A 188 7.82 -8.68 -1.74
C PHE A 188 9.31 -8.98 -1.91
N TYR A 189 10.16 -8.55 -0.97
CA TYR A 189 11.60 -8.78 -0.98
C TYR A 189 11.98 -10.26 -1.11
N GLN A 190 11.30 -11.14 -0.37
CA GLN A 190 11.50 -12.59 -0.44
C GLN A 190 11.14 -13.16 -1.82
N HIS A 191 10.07 -12.65 -2.44
CA HIS A 191 9.60 -13.10 -3.76
C HIS A 191 10.47 -12.61 -4.92
N VAL A 192 10.98 -11.38 -4.88
CA VAL A 192 11.91 -10.89 -5.90
C VAL A 192 13.31 -11.47 -5.77
N GLY A 193 13.62 -12.12 -4.64
CA GLY A 193 14.84 -12.89 -4.45
C GLY A 193 16.08 -12.09 -4.85
N PHE A 194 16.29 -10.91 -4.24
CA PHE A 194 17.50 -10.11 -4.46
C PHE A 194 18.73 -10.96 -4.11
N GLN A 195 19.27 -11.66 -5.10
CA GLN A 195 20.63 -12.18 -5.09
C GLN A 195 21.51 -10.95 -5.30
N GLY A 196 21.86 -10.29 -4.19
CA GLY A 196 22.86 -9.23 -4.18
C GLY A 196 24.22 -9.71 -4.69
#